data_AF-A0A970I2Q8-F1
#
_entry.id   AF-A0A970I2Q8-F1
#
_cell.length_a   1.000
_cell.length_b   1.000
_cell.length_c   1.000
_cell.angle_alpha   90.00
_cell.angle_beta   90.00
_cell.angle_gamma   90.00
#
_symmetry.space_group_name_H-M   'P 1'
#
loop_
_entity.id
_entity.type
_entity.pdbx_description
1 polymer ?
#
loop_
_entity_poly.entity_id
_entity_poly.type
_entity_poly.pdbx_seq_one_letter_code
_entity_poly.pdbx_strand_id
1 'polypeptide(L)' 'MESIIIHPKSKKQREALQNFLEAFNIPFEPSPYNPEFVAKIKESEQQIKDGKSTKIKTKEELKAFLNAL' A
#
# COMPACT_ATOMS: atom_id res chain seq x y z
N MET A 1 -12.75 -0.89 -13.01
CA MET A 1 -13.42 0.16 -12.22
C MET A 1 -12.41 0.70 -11.24
N GLU A 2 -12.39 2.01 -11.01
CA GLU A 2 -11.47 2.64 -10.06
C GLU A 2 -12.04 2.54 -8.64
N SER A 3 -11.17 2.32 -7.65
CA SER A 3 -11.55 2.27 -6.24
C SER A 3 -11.10 3.54 -5.53
N ILE A 4 -11.94 4.05 -4.63
CA ILE A 4 -11.62 5.21 -3.79
C ILE A 4 -11.13 4.71 -2.43
N ILE A 5 -9.97 5.19 -1.99
CA ILE A 5 -9.42 4.88 -0.67
C ILE A 5 -9.58 6.11 0.24
N ILE A 6 -10.15 5.92 1.42
CA ILE A 6 -10.42 6.99 2.39
C ILE A 6 -9.56 6.80 3.63
N HIS A 7 -8.89 7.87 4.07
CA HIS A 7 -7.97 7.86 5.22
C HIS A 7 -8.48 8.77 6.34
N PRO A 8 -9.43 8.30 7.18
CA PRO A 8 -9.94 9.10 8.30
C PRO A 8 -8.81 9.44 9.29
N LYS A 9 -8.75 10.70 9.71
CA LYS A 9 -7.71 11.21 10.63
C LYS A 9 -8.13 11.14 12.12
N SER A 10 -9.36 10.74 12.39
CA SER A 10 -9.88 10.61 13.76
C SER A 10 -10.92 9.50 13.86
N LYS A 11 -11.14 9.02 15.09
CA LYS A 11 -12.17 8.00 15.40
C LYS A 11 -13.56 8.47 14.95
N LYS A 12 -13.90 9.73 15.23
CA LYS A 12 -15.18 10.33 14.85
C LYS A 12 -15.39 10.37 13.32
N GLN A 13 -14.35 10.68 12.55
CA GLN A 13 -14.43 10.63 11.08
C GLN A 13 -14.66 9.21 10.57
N ARG A 14 -13.96 8.23 11.16
CA ARG A 14 -14.14 6.82 10.80
C ARG A 14 -15.56 6.33 11.09
N GLU A 15 -16.08 6.62 12.27
CA GLU A 15 -17.45 6.25 12.67
C GLU A 15 -18.50 6.89 11.75
N ALA A 16 -18.34 8.18 11.42
CA ALA A 16 -19.25 8.86 10.50
C ALA A 16 -19.24 8.25 9.09
N LEU A 17 -18.05 7.93 8.57
CA LEU A 17 -17.91 7.28 7.26
C LEU A 17 -18.48 5.86 7.26
N GLN A 18 -18.23 5.09 8.31
CA GLN A 18 -18.76 3.74 8.44
C GLN A 18 -20.29 3.75 8.41
N ASN A 19 -20.93 4.59 9.23
CA ASN A 19 -22.38 4.73 9.27
C ASN A 19 -22.95 5.18 7.91
N PHE A 20 -22.27 6.10 7.23
CA PHE A 20 -22.65 6.52 5.89
C PHE A 20 -22.60 5.35 4.90
N LEU A 21 -21.50 4.61 4.84
CA LEU A 21 -21.36 3.49 3.90
C LEU A 21 -22.37 2.37 4.17
N GLU A 22 -22.62 2.05 5.44
CA GLU A 22 -23.64 1.07 5.86
C GLU A 22 -25.06 1.53 5.46
N ALA A 23 -25.40 2.80 5.67
CA ALA A 23 -26.73 3.34 5.31
C ALA A 23 -27.05 3.24 3.81
N PHE A 24 -26.02 3.27 2.96
CA PHE A 24 -26.16 3.12 1.50
C PHE A 24 -25.88 1.70 1.00
N ASN A 25 -25.69 0.73 1.90
CA ASN A 25 -25.30 -0.64 1.56
C ASN A 25 -24.05 -0.72 0.66
N ILE A 26 -23.11 0.21 0.85
CA ILE A 26 -21.86 0.23 0.10
C ILE A 26 -20.87 -0.69 0.82
N PRO A 27 -20.38 -1.76 0.18
CA PRO A 27 -19.39 -2.64 0.80
C PRO A 27 -18.05 -1.89 0.97
N PHE A 28 -17.44 -2.04 2.14
CA PHE A 28 -16.13 -1.48 2.42
C PHE A 28 -15.30 -2.47 3.23
N GLU A 29 -14.00 -2.41 3.03
CA GLU A 29 -13.04 -3.25 3.75
C GLU A 29 -12.00 -2.36 4.44
N PRO A 30 -11.75 -2.55 5.74
CA PRO A 30 -10.67 -1.85 6.39
C PRO A 30 -9.32 -2.34 5.83
N SER A 31 -8.52 -1.43 5.30
CA SER A 31 -7.15 -1.77 4.91
C SER A 31 -6.29 -1.93 6.18
N PRO A 32 -5.56 -3.05 6.34
CA PRO A 32 -4.64 -3.23 7.47
C PRO A 32 -3.36 -2.40 7.33
N TYR A 33 -3.12 -1.80 6.16
CA TYR A 33 -1.85 -1.13 5.84
C TYR A 33 -1.94 0.38 6.01
N ASN A 34 -0.87 0.95 6.56
CA ASN A 34 -0.70 2.40 6.66
C ASN A 34 -0.66 3.04 5.25
N PRO A 35 -1.34 4.19 5.02
CA PRO A 35 -1.33 4.87 3.72
C PRO A 35 0.06 5.22 3.18
N GLU A 36 0.99 5.61 4.05
CA GLU A 36 2.38 5.91 3.67
C GLU A 36 3.12 4.65 3.22
N PHE A 37 2.83 3.51 3.84
CA PHE A 37 3.36 2.22 3.39
C PHE A 37 2.84 1.88 1.99
N VAL A 38 1.54 2.02 1.76
CA VAL A 38 0.93 1.79 0.44
C VAL A 38 1.54 2.73 -0.61
N ALA A 39 1.81 4.00 -0.27
CA ALA A 39 2.46 4.95 -1.17
C ALA A 39 3.87 4.49 -1.57
N LYS A 40 4.70 4.02 -0.63
CA LYS A 40 6.03 3.47 -0.91
C LYS A 40 6.00 2.23 -1.79
N ILE A 41 5.01 1.35 -1.59
CA ILE A 41 4.82 0.17 -2.44
C ILE A 41 4.48 0.59 -3.87
N LYS A 42 3.53 1.51 -4.06
CA LYS A 42 3.18 2.02 -5.40
C LYS A 42 4.37 2.67 -6.09
N GLU A 43 5.19 3.42 -5.34
CA GLU A 43 6.45 3.97 -5.86
C GLU A 43 7.40 2.86 -6.31
N SER A 44 7.60 1.83 -5.47
CA SER A 44 8.44 0.68 -5.80
C SER A 44 7.94 -0.09 -7.03
N GLU A 45 6.63 -0.27 -7.18
CA GLU A 45 6.02 -0.87 -8.37
C GLU A 45 6.31 -0.05 -9.63
N GLN A 46 6.28 1.28 -9.53
CA GLN A 46 6.64 2.14 -10.64
C GLN A 46 8.14 2.05 -10.96
N GLN A 47 9.02 2.04 -9.96
CA GLN A 47 10.46 1.84 -10.15
C GLN A 47 10.77 0.51 -10.85
N ILE A 48 10.04 -0.56 -10.54
CA ILE A 48 10.16 -1.85 -11.23
C ILE A 48 9.75 -1.72 -12.71
N LYS A 49 8.62 -1.05 -13.00
CA LYS A 49 8.18 -0.79 -14.39
C LYS A 49 9.19 0.05 -15.16
N ASP A 50 9.82 1.00 -14.49
CA ASP A 50 10.86 1.88 -15.06
C ASP A 50 12.24 1.19 -15.18
N GLY A 51 12.35 -0.09 -14.78
CA GLY A 51 13.59 -0.86 -14.84
C GLY A 51 14.61 -0.53 -13.74
N LYS A 52 14.22 0.29 -12.75
CA LYS A 52 15.04 0.65 -11.58
C LYS A 52 14.96 -0.41 -10.48
N SER A 53 15.10 -1.68 -10.85
CA SER A 53 15.01 -2.80 -9.91
C SER A 53 16.12 -3.82 -10.14
N THR A 54 16.68 -4.35 -9.07
CA THR A 54 17.68 -5.43 -9.11
C THR A 54 16.99 -6.75 -8.78
N LYS A 55 17.03 -7.72 -9.71
CA LYS A 55 16.52 -9.07 -9.47
C LYS A 55 17.62 -9.95 -8.88
N ILE A 56 17.39 -10.45 -7.68
CA ILE A 56 18.29 -11.35 -6.96
C ILE A 56 17.64 -12.73 -6.93
N LYS A 57 18.33 -13.76 -7.43
CA LYS A 57 17.77 -15.13 -7.55
C LYS A 57 18.33 -16.07 -6.50
N THR A 58 19.59 -15.90 -6.11
CA THR A 58 20.26 -16.78 -5.16
C THR A 58 20.59 -16.08 -3.84
N LYS A 59 20.78 -16.89 -2.79
CA LYS A 59 21.23 -16.37 -1.49
C LYS A 59 22.64 -15.78 -1.56
N GLU A 60 23.48 -16.27 -2.47
CA GLU A 60 24.84 -15.76 -2.67
C GLU A 60 24.81 -14.38 -3.34
N GLU A 61 23.97 -14.20 -4.37
CA GLU A 61 23.73 -12.88 -4.98
C GLU A 61 23.17 -11.88 -3.96
N LEU A 62 22.24 -12.33 -3.09
CA LEU A 62 21.71 -11.48 -2.02
C LEU A 62 22.81 -11.03 -1.06
N LYS A 63 23.64 -11.96 -0.60
CA LYS A 63 24.76 -11.65 0.31
C LYS A 63 25.75 -10.69 -0.34
N ALA A 64 26.10 -10.90 -1.61
CA ALA A 64 26.99 -10.00 -2.34
C ALA A 64 26.41 -8.59 -2.49
N PHE A 65 25.11 -8.48 -2.80
CA PHE A 65 24.42 -7.19 -2.89
C PHE A 65 24.42 -6.45 -1.54
N LEU A 66 24.06 -7.13 -0.45
CA LEU A 66 24.00 -6.52 0.88
C LEU A 66 25.38 -6.07 1.39
N ASN A 67 26.45 -6.77 1.01
CA ASN A 67 27.81 -6.38 1.38
C ASN A 67 28.35 -5.19 0.56
N ALA A 68 27.71 -4.86 -0.56
CA ALA A 68 28.10 -3.77 -1.45
C ALA A 68 27.29 -2.48 -1.25
N LEU A 69 26.27 -2.52 -0.37
CA LEU A 69 25.51 -1.36 0.11
C LEU A 69 26.29 -0.59 1.19
#